data_AF-A0A357FWG9-F1
#
_entry.id   AF-A0A357FWG9-F1
#
_cell.length_a   1.000
_cell.length_b   1.000
_cell.length_c   1.000
_cell.angle_alpha   90.00
_cell.angle_beta   90.00
_cell.angle_gamma   90.00
#
_symmetry.space_group_name_H-M   'P 1'
#
loop_
_entity.id
_entity.type
_entity.pdbx_description
1 polymer ?
#
loop_
_entity_poly.entity_id
_entity_poly.type
_entity_poly.pdbx_seq_one_letter_code
_entity_poly.pdbx_strand_id
1 'polypeptide(L)'
;MQEHFRQAHSENAPSDRWIKTVATYGGSRPGNHPIFMEAARELGTELGKNNFDIVYGGGKTGIMSCIAESAYKAGALVTAVIPEFFVNGGHSTDYAQRVIIVPNMHIRKQLFIALSQASIYAPGGSGTIDEIGDVGVSNDVMPYENPEGVLMPEIFLNMLKPSGKKFYSPLQEWFYDSAVGCGFAAEERIALKSFVDDVPGVIARLEMLNQQPPLIAKGLQSKHPEVQINGLPVLATSKAADGQTQQIFRYYPDKHTRKIFQEKYAHLPAFEKIINQEPAQLPLDFRAG
;
A
#
# COMPACT_ATOMS: atom_id res chain seq x y z
N MET A 1 34.09 0.67 2.99
CA MET A 1 33.63 1.91 2.35
C MET A 1 32.11 1.89 2.46
N GLN A 2 31.56 2.56 3.48
CA GLN A 2 30.11 2.61 3.69
C GLN A 2 29.55 3.54 2.59
N GLU A 3 28.91 2.95 1.57
CA GLU A 3 28.17 3.73 0.59
C GLU A 3 27.07 4.49 1.34
N HIS A 4 27.11 5.82 1.27
CA HIS A 4 26.07 6.69 1.78
C HIS A 4 24.81 6.42 0.93
N PHE A 5 23.86 5.69 1.49
CA PHE A 5 22.56 5.45 0.89
C PHE A 5 21.82 6.79 0.76
N ARG A 6 21.12 7.02 -0.36
CA ARG A 6 20.03 8.01 -0.36
C ARG A 6 18.99 7.50 0.64
N GLN A 7 18.99 8.05 1.85
CA GLN A 7 17.81 8.05 2.68
C GLN A 7 16.72 8.75 1.86
N ALA A 8 15.57 8.10 1.70
CA ALA A 8 14.45 8.68 0.96
C ALA A 8 13.97 9.99 1.61
N HIS A 9 13.11 10.73 0.89
CA HIS A 9 12.59 12.07 1.21
C HIS A 9 12.06 12.30 2.64
N SER A 10 11.95 11.28 3.50
CA SER A 10 11.58 11.41 4.91
C SER A 10 12.39 12.45 5.70
N GLU A 11 13.60 12.84 5.25
CA GLU A 11 14.39 13.92 5.90
C GLU A 11 14.01 15.34 5.42
N ASN A 12 13.39 15.50 4.25
CA ASN A 12 12.96 16.81 3.70
C ASN A 12 11.44 17.05 3.82
N ALA A 13 10.65 16.03 4.15
CA ALA A 13 9.24 16.19 4.47
C ALA A 13 9.09 16.98 5.79
N PRO A 14 8.05 17.83 5.94
CA PRO A 14 7.72 18.42 7.23
C PRO A 14 7.64 17.34 8.31
N SER A 15 8.45 17.46 9.37
CA SER A 15 8.59 16.44 10.42
C SER A 15 7.26 16.07 11.10
N ASP A 16 6.28 16.96 10.99
CA ASP A 16 5.07 17.00 11.81
C ASP A 16 3.85 16.41 11.10
N ARG A 17 3.95 16.02 9.81
CA ARG A 17 2.82 15.40 9.10
C ARG A 17 2.59 13.97 9.58
N TRP A 18 1.32 13.59 9.78
CA TRP A 18 0.99 12.23 10.20
C TRP A 18 0.83 11.26 9.01
N ILE A 19 0.30 11.73 7.87
CA ILE A 19 0.27 10.97 6.62
C ILE A 19 1.60 11.18 5.90
N LYS A 20 2.50 10.19 6.02
CA LYS A 20 3.80 10.17 5.32
C LYS A 20 3.78 9.20 4.15
N THR A 21 3.10 8.08 4.33
CA THR A 21 3.02 7.00 3.34
C THR A 21 1.57 6.73 2.96
N VAL A 22 1.32 6.58 1.65
CA VAL A 22 0.00 6.24 1.12
C VAL A 22 0.00 4.88 0.43
N ALA A 23 -1.02 4.06 0.68
CA ALA A 23 -1.28 2.87 -0.10
C ALA A 23 -1.93 3.27 -1.42
N THR A 24 -1.34 2.85 -2.54
CA THR A 24 -1.88 3.13 -3.88
C THR A 24 -2.46 1.85 -4.48
N TYR A 25 -3.68 1.96 -5.01
CA TYR A 25 -4.43 0.88 -5.62
C TYR A 25 -4.89 1.29 -7.02
N GLY A 26 -5.04 0.32 -7.92
CA GLY A 26 -5.52 0.59 -9.28
C GLY A 26 -5.49 -0.64 -10.18
N GLY A 27 -5.89 -0.46 -11.43
CA GLY A 27 -5.96 -1.55 -12.39
C GLY A 27 -4.60 -2.18 -12.71
N SER A 28 -4.55 -3.52 -12.77
CA SER A 28 -3.42 -4.29 -13.34
C SER A 28 -3.27 -4.09 -14.86
N ARG A 29 -4.28 -3.48 -15.50
CA ARG A 29 -4.34 -3.13 -16.91
C ARG A 29 -4.33 -1.60 -17.07
N PRO A 30 -3.84 -1.08 -18.21
CA PRO A 30 -3.75 0.37 -18.45
C PRO A 30 -5.10 1.07 -18.69
N GLY A 31 -6.19 0.31 -18.84
CA GLY A 31 -7.46 0.83 -19.36
C GLY A 31 -7.47 0.89 -20.89
N ASN A 32 -8.54 1.43 -21.46
CA ASN A 32 -8.77 1.50 -22.92
C ASN A 32 -8.62 2.93 -23.49
N HIS A 33 -8.15 3.89 -22.68
CA HIS A 33 -7.97 5.27 -23.09
C HIS A 33 -6.72 5.85 -22.40
N PRO A 34 -5.88 6.63 -23.11
CA PRO A 34 -4.61 7.15 -22.58
C PRO A 34 -4.76 7.98 -21.30
N ILE A 35 -5.88 8.68 -21.14
CA ILE A 35 -6.20 9.51 -19.96
C ILE A 35 -5.97 8.79 -18.62
N PHE A 36 -6.22 7.46 -18.55
CA PHE A 36 -6.02 6.71 -17.31
C PHE A 36 -4.54 6.55 -16.96
N MET A 37 -3.69 6.27 -17.96
CA MET A 37 -2.25 6.17 -17.77
C MET A 37 -1.59 7.54 -17.59
N GLU A 38 -2.15 8.59 -18.19
CA GLU A 38 -1.75 9.98 -17.94
C GLU A 38 -2.00 10.37 -16.49
N ALA A 39 -3.21 10.17 -15.99
CA ALA A 39 -3.56 10.43 -14.60
C ALA A 39 -2.74 9.57 -13.62
N ALA A 40 -2.47 8.30 -13.95
CA ALA A 40 -1.61 7.43 -13.14
C ALA A 40 -0.17 7.97 -13.02
N ARG A 41 0.40 8.46 -14.14
CA ARG A 41 1.75 9.04 -14.19
C ARG A 41 1.81 10.37 -13.44
N GLU A 42 0.81 11.22 -13.63
CA GLU A 42 0.68 12.49 -12.92
C GLU A 42 0.57 12.24 -11.42
N LEU A 43 -0.31 11.32 -10.99
CA LEU A 43 -0.48 10.95 -9.58
C LEU A 43 0.83 10.52 -8.94
N GLY A 44 1.55 9.57 -9.54
CA GLY A 44 2.83 9.12 -8.99
C GLY A 44 3.85 10.27 -8.91
N THR A 45 3.97 11.07 -9.97
CA THR A 45 4.89 12.21 -10.01
C THR A 45 4.59 13.22 -8.90
N GLU A 46 3.33 13.59 -8.74
CA GLU A 46 2.91 14.58 -7.74
C GLU A 46 3.03 14.04 -6.31
N LEU A 47 2.77 12.76 -6.07
CA LEU A 47 3.05 12.14 -4.76
C LEU A 47 4.53 12.29 -4.38
N GLY A 48 5.45 11.94 -5.28
CA GLY A 48 6.88 12.05 -5.03
C GLY A 48 7.35 13.49 -4.82
N LYS A 49 6.92 14.43 -5.67
CA LYS A 49 7.25 15.86 -5.53
C LYS A 49 6.75 16.46 -4.21
N ASN A 50 5.62 15.99 -3.70
CA ASN A 50 5.03 16.46 -2.44
C ASN A 50 5.51 15.66 -1.21
N ASN A 51 6.57 14.86 -1.36
CA ASN A 51 7.19 14.04 -0.32
C ASN A 51 6.20 13.06 0.35
N PHE A 52 5.37 12.40 -0.46
CA PHE A 52 4.60 11.24 -0.04
C PHE A 52 5.28 9.96 -0.54
N ASP A 53 5.57 9.07 0.40
CA ASP A 53 6.04 7.73 0.09
C ASP A 53 4.85 6.83 -0.27
N ILE A 54 5.09 5.73 -0.99
CA ILE A 54 4.00 4.86 -1.44
C ILE A 54 4.23 3.38 -1.09
N VAL A 55 3.12 2.71 -0.82
CA VAL A 55 3.03 1.24 -0.79
C VAL A 55 2.18 0.79 -1.98
N TYR A 56 2.64 -0.25 -2.69
CA TYR A 56 1.92 -0.81 -3.83
C TYR A 56 2.16 -2.32 -4.00
N GLY A 57 1.48 -2.90 -4.99
CA GLY A 57 1.36 -4.35 -5.17
C GLY A 57 2.47 -5.08 -5.91
N GLY A 58 3.53 -4.38 -6.33
CA GLY A 58 4.66 -5.00 -7.05
C GLY A 58 4.35 -5.52 -8.46
N GLY A 59 3.28 -5.04 -9.09
CA GLY A 59 2.92 -5.39 -10.47
C GLY A 59 3.79 -4.65 -11.51
N LYS A 60 4.03 -5.29 -12.67
CA LYS A 60 4.80 -4.72 -13.80
C LYS A 60 4.01 -3.85 -14.77
N THR A 61 2.68 -3.93 -14.72
CA THR A 61 1.82 -3.41 -15.78
C THR A 61 0.66 -2.60 -15.22
N GLY A 62 0.07 -1.78 -16.09
CA GLY A 62 -1.14 -1.04 -15.79
C GLY A 62 -0.92 0.16 -14.89
N ILE A 63 -2.01 0.58 -14.25
CA ILE A 63 -2.12 1.83 -13.50
C ILE A 63 -1.18 1.84 -12.30
N MET A 64 -1.17 0.76 -11.49
CA MET A 64 -0.33 0.69 -10.29
C MET A 64 1.16 0.76 -10.62
N SER A 65 1.61 0.06 -11.68
CA SER A 65 3.01 0.11 -12.09
C SER A 65 3.41 1.51 -12.57
N CYS A 66 2.51 2.21 -13.26
CA CYS A 66 2.77 3.57 -13.74
C CYS A 66 2.88 4.57 -12.59
N ILE A 67 2.02 4.45 -11.56
CA ILE A 67 2.10 5.27 -10.35
C ILE A 67 3.45 5.01 -9.66
N ALA A 68 3.80 3.74 -9.45
CA ALA A 68 5.03 3.35 -8.78
C ALA A 68 6.28 3.87 -9.48
N GLU A 69 6.37 3.67 -10.80
CA GLU A 69 7.47 4.18 -11.62
C GLU A 69 7.61 5.71 -11.52
N SER A 70 6.48 6.42 -11.60
CA SER A 70 6.50 7.89 -11.63
C SER A 70 6.83 8.48 -10.26
N ALA A 71 6.33 7.88 -9.18
CA ALA A 71 6.67 8.26 -7.81
C ALA A 71 8.14 7.99 -7.49
N TYR A 72 8.63 6.81 -7.87
CA TYR A 72 10.04 6.45 -7.75
C TYR A 72 10.95 7.46 -8.46
N LYS A 73 10.63 7.81 -9.71
CA LYS A 73 11.39 8.80 -10.50
C LYS A 73 11.31 10.21 -9.92
N ALA A 74 10.20 10.55 -9.26
CA ALA A 74 10.01 11.80 -8.54
C ALA A 74 10.65 11.82 -7.14
N GLY A 75 11.31 10.73 -6.71
CA GLY A 75 12.09 10.66 -5.48
C GLY A 75 11.38 10.05 -4.27
N ALA A 76 10.14 9.59 -4.41
CA ALA A 76 9.43 8.89 -3.34
C ALA A 76 10.13 7.58 -2.94
N LEU A 77 10.02 7.21 -1.67
CA LEU A 77 10.26 5.83 -1.27
C LEU A 77 9.08 4.97 -1.75
N VAL A 78 9.38 3.94 -2.52
CA VAL A 78 8.41 2.98 -3.03
C VAL A 78 8.65 1.63 -2.37
N THR A 79 7.62 1.16 -1.66
CA THR A 79 7.57 -0.17 -1.04
C THR A 79 6.62 -1.08 -1.81
N ALA A 80 7.15 -2.13 -2.43
CA ALA A 80 6.38 -3.19 -3.05
C ALA A 80 6.04 -4.28 -2.03
N VAL A 81 4.78 -4.67 -1.89
CA VAL A 81 4.40 -5.88 -1.12
C VAL A 81 3.86 -6.93 -2.08
N ILE A 82 4.59 -8.03 -2.21
CA ILE A 82 4.33 -9.07 -3.21
C ILE A 82 4.11 -10.43 -2.56
N PRO A 83 3.09 -11.19 -2.97
CA PRO A 83 2.97 -12.59 -2.59
C PRO A 83 4.09 -13.42 -3.19
N GLU A 84 4.50 -14.45 -2.45
CA GLU A 84 5.53 -15.41 -2.85
C GLU A 84 5.28 -16.02 -4.24
N PHE A 85 4.01 -16.31 -4.57
CA PHE A 85 3.64 -16.90 -5.86
C PHE A 85 3.77 -15.92 -7.04
N PHE A 86 3.90 -14.61 -6.81
CA PHE A 86 4.20 -13.64 -7.87
C PHE A 86 5.70 -13.51 -8.17
N VAL A 87 6.58 -13.89 -7.23
CA VAL A 87 8.03 -13.86 -7.43
C VAL A 87 8.45 -14.75 -8.60
N ASN A 88 7.84 -15.93 -8.75
CA ASN A 88 8.11 -16.86 -9.85
C ASN A 88 7.47 -16.48 -11.19
N GLY A 89 6.51 -15.54 -11.19
CA GLY A 89 5.76 -15.14 -12.39
C GLY A 89 6.46 -14.09 -13.25
N GLY A 90 7.71 -13.74 -12.92
CA GLY A 90 8.44 -12.68 -13.61
C GLY A 90 7.83 -11.31 -13.36
N HIS A 91 7.39 -10.99 -12.15
CA HIS A 91 7.05 -9.62 -11.76
C HIS A 91 8.33 -8.82 -11.47
N SER A 92 8.32 -7.51 -11.74
CA SER A 92 9.48 -6.62 -11.60
C SER A 92 9.06 -5.60 -10.58
N THR A 93 9.93 -5.49 -9.60
CA THR A 93 9.94 -4.47 -8.58
C THR A 93 10.97 -3.41 -8.95
N ASP A 94 11.31 -3.24 -10.23
CA ASP A 94 12.40 -2.36 -10.70
C ASP A 94 12.25 -0.91 -10.21
N TYR A 95 11.02 -0.49 -9.91
CA TYR A 95 10.70 0.83 -9.36
C TYR A 95 10.29 0.76 -7.89
N ALA A 96 11.00 -0.05 -7.09
CA ALA A 96 10.82 -0.12 -5.65
C ALA A 96 12.18 -0.21 -4.94
N GLN A 97 12.43 0.66 -3.96
CA GLN A 97 13.61 0.54 -3.10
C GLN A 97 13.42 -0.54 -2.04
N ARG A 98 12.17 -0.84 -1.66
CA ARG A 98 11.84 -1.90 -0.69
C ARG A 98 10.88 -2.90 -1.32
N VAL A 99 11.18 -4.18 -1.17
CA VAL A 99 10.34 -5.28 -1.63
C VAL A 99 10.06 -6.20 -0.45
N ILE A 100 8.81 -6.37 -0.08
CA ILE A 100 8.38 -7.23 1.02
C ILE A 100 7.65 -8.43 0.43
N ILE A 101 8.25 -9.61 0.57
CA ILE A 101 7.66 -10.87 0.14
C ILE A 101 6.78 -11.42 1.28
N VAL A 102 5.53 -11.79 0.96
CA VAL A 102 4.54 -12.28 1.93
C VAL A 102 3.94 -13.62 1.52
N PRO A 103 3.51 -14.46 2.50
CA PRO A 103 3.03 -15.82 2.25
C PRO A 103 1.77 -15.89 1.36
N ASN A 104 0.88 -14.88 1.44
CA ASN A 104 -0.42 -14.92 0.77
C ASN A 104 -1.03 -13.52 0.57
N MET A 105 -2.17 -13.47 -0.11
CA MET A 105 -2.89 -12.22 -0.39
C MET A 105 -3.46 -11.54 0.85
N HIS A 106 -3.86 -12.28 1.88
CA HIS A 106 -4.43 -11.68 3.09
C HIS A 106 -3.36 -10.86 3.83
N ILE A 107 -2.20 -11.47 4.08
CA ILE A 107 -1.04 -10.78 4.69
C ILE A 107 -0.57 -9.62 3.81
N ARG A 108 -0.67 -9.74 2.48
CA ARG A 108 -0.34 -8.64 1.56
C ARG A 108 -1.19 -7.40 1.84
N LYS A 109 -2.51 -7.57 1.90
CA LYS A 109 -3.45 -6.44 2.06
C LYS A 109 -3.35 -5.83 3.45
N GLN A 110 -3.20 -6.68 4.45
CA GLN A 110 -2.84 -6.30 5.81
C GLN A 110 -1.63 -5.35 5.83
N LEU A 111 -0.50 -5.77 5.26
CA LEU A 111 0.69 -4.91 5.18
C LEU A 111 0.46 -3.60 4.43
N PHE A 112 -0.43 -3.51 3.44
CA PHE A 112 -0.72 -2.20 2.85
C PHE A 112 -1.29 -1.23 3.90
N ILE A 113 -2.21 -1.71 4.73
CA ILE A 113 -2.85 -0.93 5.80
C ILE A 113 -1.82 -0.61 6.88
N ALA A 114 -1.04 -1.59 7.33
CA ALA A 114 -0.05 -1.40 8.38
C ALA A 114 1.07 -0.41 8.00
N LEU A 115 1.40 -0.32 6.71
CA LEU A 115 2.52 0.47 6.20
C LEU A 115 2.13 1.85 5.67
N SER A 116 0.85 2.21 5.73
CA SER A 116 0.34 3.48 5.20
C SER A 116 -0.63 4.15 6.16
N GLN A 117 -0.87 5.44 5.94
CA GLN A 117 -1.79 6.24 6.74
C GLN A 117 -3.01 6.72 5.96
N ALA A 118 -3.00 6.56 4.63
CA ALA A 118 -4.14 6.83 3.76
C ALA A 118 -4.10 5.92 2.53
N SER A 119 -5.26 5.70 1.93
CA SER A 119 -5.43 4.92 0.70
C SER A 119 -5.84 5.80 -0.47
N ILE A 120 -5.24 5.57 -1.63
CA ILE A 120 -5.60 6.22 -2.88
C ILE A 120 -6.01 5.16 -3.90
N TYR A 121 -7.22 5.29 -4.43
CA TYR A 121 -7.78 4.42 -5.46
C TYR A 121 -7.78 5.15 -6.81
N ALA A 122 -6.85 4.75 -7.68
CA ALA A 122 -6.86 5.11 -9.09
C ALA A 122 -7.74 4.14 -9.89
N PRO A 123 -8.19 4.50 -11.11
CA PRO A 123 -9.06 3.65 -11.93
C PRO A 123 -8.64 2.18 -12.00
N GLY A 124 -9.58 1.28 -11.74
CA GLY A 124 -9.29 -0.14 -11.56
C GLY A 124 -10.47 -1.07 -11.77
N GLY A 125 -10.21 -2.37 -11.61
CA GLY A 125 -11.18 -3.44 -11.82
C GLY A 125 -11.59 -4.15 -10.52
N SER A 126 -11.95 -5.43 -10.60
CA SER A 126 -12.39 -6.22 -9.45
C SER A 126 -11.36 -6.30 -8.33
N GLY A 127 -10.07 -6.41 -8.64
CA GLY A 127 -9.01 -6.39 -7.62
C GLY A 127 -8.98 -5.09 -6.82
N THR A 128 -9.22 -3.96 -7.48
CA THR A 128 -9.31 -2.65 -6.80
C THR A 128 -10.56 -2.56 -5.93
N ILE A 129 -11.68 -3.16 -6.36
CA ILE A 129 -12.91 -3.23 -5.54
C ILE A 129 -12.71 -4.12 -4.30
N ASP A 130 -12.02 -5.24 -4.45
CA ASP A 130 -11.63 -6.12 -3.35
C ASP A 130 -10.76 -5.37 -2.32
N GLU A 131 -9.78 -4.60 -2.79
CA GLU A 131 -8.93 -3.74 -1.94
C GLU A 131 -9.72 -2.62 -1.24
N ILE A 132 -10.69 -1.99 -1.92
CA ILE A 132 -11.62 -1.00 -1.31
C ILE A 132 -12.41 -1.65 -0.17
N GLY A 133 -12.92 -2.87 -0.38
CA GLY A 133 -13.66 -3.62 0.62
C GLY A 133 -12.83 -3.87 1.87
N ASP A 134 -11.58 -4.34 1.72
CA ASP A 134 -10.71 -4.64 2.86
C ASP A 134 -10.38 -3.41 3.69
N VAL A 135 -10.07 -2.27 3.06
CA VAL A 135 -9.82 -1.02 3.79
C VAL A 135 -11.09 -0.51 4.46
N GLY A 136 -12.21 -0.50 3.74
CA GLY A 136 -13.50 -0.05 4.29
C GLY A 136 -13.92 -0.88 5.51
N VAL A 137 -13.86 -2.20 5.40
CA VAL A 137 -14.16 -3.13 6.50
C VAL A 137 -13.16 -2.96 7.65
N SER A 138 -11.88 -2.72 7.35
CA SER A 138 -10.87 -2.38 8.36
C SER A 138 -11.25 -1.13 9.17
N ASN A 139 -11.67 -0.06 8.48
CA ASN A 139 -12.16 1.15 9.13
C ASN A 139 -13.45 0.92 9.95
N ASP A 140 -14.31 -0.01 9.54
CA ASP A 140 -15.62 -0.21 10.17
C ASP A 140 -15.57 -1.12 11.41
N VAL A 141 -14.89 -2.25 11.32
CA VAL A 141 -15.02 -3.35 12.29
C VAL A 141 -13.69 -3.97 12.72
N MET A 142 -12.58 -3.57 12.09
CA MET A 142 -11.35 -4.30 12.15
C MET A 142 -10.15 -3.35 12.42
N PRO A 143 -9.86 -3.00 13.70
CA PRO A 143 -8.66 -2.23 14.06
C PRO A 143 -7.40 -3.10 14.01
N TYR A 144 -7.21 -3.88 12.94
CA TYR A 144 -6.30 -5.02 13.01
C TYR A 144 -4.83 -4.60 12.97
N GLU A 145 -4.44 -3.46 12.40
CA GLU A 145 -3.01 -3.24 12.13
C GLU A 145 -2.52 -1.79 12.26
N ASN A 146 -3.36 -0.89 12.79
CA ASN A 146 -2.93 0.47 13.12
C ASN A 146 -2.64 0.58 14.63
N PRO A 147 -1.37 0.80 15.05
CA PRO A 147 -0.96 0.77 16.46
C PRO A 147 -1.76 1.71 17.37
N GLU A 148 -2.30 2.80 16.82
CA GLU A 148 -2.94 3.88 17.57
C GLU A 148 -4.46 3.95 17.36
N GLY A 149 -5.05 3.00 16.60
CA GLY A 149 -6.47 3.06 16.22
C GLY A 149 -6.77 4.19 15.22
N VAL A 150 -5.76 4.65 14.48
CA VAL A 150 -5.93 5.65 13.43
C VAL A 150 -6.71 5.02 12.27
N LEU A 151 -7.84 5.63 11.94
CA LEU A 151 -8.66 5.32 10.78
C LEU A 151 -7.94 5.77 9.52
N MET A 152 -8.04 4.97 8.46
CA MET A 152 -7.35 5.23 7.21
C MET A 152 -8.27 6.00 6.24
N PRO A 153 -7.98 7.28 5.92
CA PRO A 153 -8.74 8.01 4.92
C PRO A 153 -8.60 7.36 3.54
N GLU A 154 -9.68 7.39 2.79
CA GLU A 154 -9.82 6.74 1.49
C GLU A 154 -10.07 7.80 0.41
N ILE A 155 -9.16 7.95 -0.54
CA ILE A 155 -9.23 8.98 -1.59
C ILE A 155 -9.42 8.29 -2.93
N PHE A 156 -10.55 8.55 -3.58
CA PHE A 156 -10.91 7.99 -4.88
C PHE A 156 -10.65 9.03 -5.96
N LEU A 157 -9.78 8.70 -6.93
CA LEU A 157 -9.61 9.51 -8.13
C LEU A 157 -10.81 9.29 -9.06
N ASN A 158 -11.88 10.03 -8.82
CA ASN A 158 -13.16 9.99 -9.50
C ASN A 158 -13.13 10.79 -10.82
N MET A 159 -12.11 10.54 -11.63
CA MET A 159 -11.85 11.30 -12.85
C MET A 159 -12.90 11.10 -13.94
N LEU A 160 -13.04 12.10 -14.81
CA LEU A 160 -13.94 12.03 -15.97
C LEU A 160 -13.44 11.01 -16.99
N LYS A 161 -14.29 10.04 -17.33
CA LYS A 161 -14.04 9.08 -18.42
C LYS A 161 -14.39 9.71 -19.77
N PRO A 162 -13.87 9.18 -20.90
CA PRO A 162 -14.24 9.62 -22.24
C PRO A 162 -15.76 9.61 -22.51
N SER A 163 -16.51 8.78 -21.79
CA SER A 163 -17.98 8.73 -21.87
C SER A 163 -18.70 9.95 -21.26
N GLY A 164 -17.97 10.93 -20.71
CA GLY A 164 -18.55 12.08 -20.01
C GLY A 164 -19.09 11.77 -18.61
N LYS A 165 -18.79 10.59 -18.06
CA LYS A 165 -19.15 10.18 -16.68
C LYS A 165 -17.91 9.98 -15.85
N LYS A 166 -17.94 10.35 -14.57
CA LYS A 166 -16.83 10.11 -13.65
C LYS A 166 -16.66 8.62 -13.33
N PHE A 167 -15.45 8.19 -13.00
CA PHE A 167 -15.09 6.77 -12.91
C PHE A 167 -15.79 6.04 -11.76
N TYR A 168 -15.71 6.60 -10.55
CA TYR A 168 -16.25 6.08 -9.30
C TYR A 168 -17.62 6.64 -8.89
N SER A 169 -18.25 7.53 -9.66
CA SER A 169 -19.59 8.04 -9.33
C SER A 169 -20.63 6.95 -9.02
N PRO A 170 -20.71 5.82 -9.75
CA PRO A 170 -21.64 4.75 -9.37
C PRO A 170 -21.34 4.13 -7.99
N LEU A 171 -20.07 4.04 -7.61
CA LEU A 171 -19.67 3.56 -6.29
C LEU A 171 -19.93 4.61 -5.20
N GLN A 172 -19.71 5.88 -5.53
CA GLN A 172 -20.06 7.01 -4.67
C GLN A 172 -21.56 7.00 -4.36
N GLU A 173 -22.41 6.95 -5.39
CA GLU A 173 -23.87 6.82 -5.26
C GLU A 173 -24.24 5.61 -4.42
N TRP A 174 -23.60 4.45 -4.62
CA TRP A 174 -23.84 3.28 -3.78
C TRP A 174 -23.52 3.53 -2.30
N PHE A 175 -22.40 4.17 -1.96
CA PHE A 175 -22.07 4.47 -0.56
C PHE A 175 -23.09 5.41 0.09
N TYR A 176 -23.48 6.50 -0.59
CA TYR A 176 -24.37 7.51 -0.02
C TYR A 176 -25.84 7.10 -0.05
N ASP A 177 -26.36 6.70 -1.21
CA ASP A 177 -27.79 6.45 -1.37
C ASP A 177 -28.17 5.05 -0.87
N SER A 178 -27.32 4.06 -1.10
CA SER A 178 -27.62 2.67 -0.73
C SER A 178 -27.09 2.32 0.66
N ALA A 179 -25.78 2.40 0.90
CA ALA A 179 -25.21 1.96 2.17
C ALA A 179 -25.65 2.86 3.33
N VAL A 180 -25.51 4.18 3.20
CA VAL A 180 -25.98 5.13 4.23
C VAL A 180 -27.49 5.32 4.16
N GLY A 181 -28.03 5.66 2.99
CA GLY A 181 -29.46 5.96 2.84
C GLY A 181 -30.40 4.82 3.24
N CYS A 182 -29.96 3.55 3.13
CA CYS A 182 -30.71 2.40 3.62
C CYS A 182 -30.30 1.91 5.02
N GLY A 183 -29.39 2.62 5.71
CA GLY A 183 -29.03 2.33 7.10
C GLY A 183 -28.04 1.16 7.32
N PHE A 184 -27.30 0.75 6.29
CA PHE A 184 -26.25 -0.27 6.40
C PHE A 184 -24.88 0.28 6.82
N ALA A 185 -24.66 1.58 6.72
CA ALA A 185 -23.43 2.26 7.12
C ALA A 185 -23.72 3.60 7.81
N ALA A 186 -22.86 4.00 8.74
CA ALA A 186 -22.93 5.29 9.42
C ALA A 186 -22.30 6.41 8.57
N GLU A 187 -22.89 7.61 8.58
CA GLU A 187 -22.38 8.76 7.83
C GLU A 187 -20.92 9.12 8.17
N GLU A 188 -20.55 9.00 9.45
CA GLU A 188 -19.20 9.30 9.94
C GLU A 188 -18.15 8.34 9.36
N ARG A 189 -18.54 7.14 8.95
CA ARG A 189 -17.65 6.17 8.28
C ARG A 189 -17.48 6.49 6.81
N ILE A 190 -18.51 7.05 6.18
CA ILE A 190 -18.38 7.56 4.81
C ILE A 190 -17.59 8.86 4.76
N ALA A 191 -17.54 9.66 5.83
CA ALA A 191 -16.70 10.86 5.91
C ALA A 191 -15.19 10.60 5.72
N LEU A 192 -14.74 9.34 5.89
CA LEU A 192 -13.36 8.91 5.55
C LEU A 192 -13.12 8.83 4.04
N LYS A 193 -14.19 8.72 3.22
CA LYS A 193 -14.14 8.50 1.78
C LYS A 193 -14.28 9.83 1.04
N SER A 194 -13.24 10.19 0.30
CA SER A 194 -13.16 11.43 -0.47
C SER A 194 -13.11 11.10 -1.95
N PHE A 195 -14.11 11.53 -2.71
CA PHE A 195 -14.14 11.39 -4.18
C PHE A 195 -13.68 12.71 -4.79
N VAL A 196 -12.50 12.69 -5.42
CA VAL A 196 -11.87 13.88 -6.01
C VAL A 196 -11.75 13.73 -7.52
N ASP A 197 -11.82 14.83 -8.25
CA ASP A 197 -12.03 14.78 -9.70
C ASP A 197 -10.74 14.61 -10.52
N ASP A 198 -9.60 14.93 -9.92
CA ASP A 198 -8.30 14.98 -10.58
C ASP A 198 -7.15 14.76 -9.59
N VAL A 199 -5.93 14.68 -10.11
CA VAL A 199 -4.71 14.48 -9.31
C VAL A 199 -4.43 15.66 -8.36
N PRO A 200 -4.55 16.94 -8.78
CA PRO A 200 -4.46 18.06 -7.85
C PRO A 200 -5.40 17.93 -6.65
N GLY A 201 -6.64 17.47 -6.86
CA GLY A 201 -7.60 17.20 -5.81
C GLY A 201 -7.15 16.11 -4.83
N VAL A 202 -6.44 15.08 -5.30
CA VAL A 202 -5.83 14.05 -4.42
C VAL A 202 -4.80 14.68 -3.50
N ILE A 203 -3.87 15.48 -4.05
CA ILE A 203 -2.81 16.12 -3.28
C ILE A 203 -3.39 17.12 -2.27
N ALA A 204 -4.30 17.99 -2.72
CA ALA A 204 -4.97 18.96 -1.85
C ALA A 204 -5.71 18.27 -0.70
N ARG A 205 -6.33 17.12 -0.95
CA ARG A 205 -7.01 16.35 0.11
C ARG A 205 -6.03 15.77 1.13
N LEU A 206 -4.89 15.22 0.70
CA LEU A 206 -3.83 14.74 1.59
C LEU A 206 -3.27 15.88 2.45
N GLU A 207 -3.03 17.04 1.86
CA GLU A 207 -2.55 18.23 2.60
C GLU A 207 -3.57 18.69 3.63
N MET A 208 -4.85 18.77 3.25
CA MET A 208 -5.93 19.12 4.18
C MET A 208 -6.05 18.12 5.35
N LEU A 209 -5.88 16.82 5.09
CA LEU A 209 -5.88 15.80 6.14
C LEU A 209 -4.68 15.94 7.09
N ASN A 210 -3.51 16.33 6.56
CA ASN A 210 -2.31 16.57 7.35
C ASN A 210 -2.37 17.87 8.19
N GLN A 211 -3.31 18.77 7.92
CA GLN A 211 -3.58 19.95 8.77
C GLN A 211 -4.46 19.62 9.98
N GLN A 212 -4.94 18.38 10.09
CA GLN A 212 -5.81 17.91 11.16
C GLN A 212 -5.11 16.78 11.94
N PRO A 213 -5.43 16.58 13.23
CA PRO A 213 -4.94 15.41 13.95
C PRO A 213 -5.45 14.12 13.30
N PRO A 214 -4.75 12.99 13.47
CA PRO A 214 -5.19 11.69 12.99
C PRO A 214 -6.61 11.36 13.48
N LEU A 215 -7.39 10.73 12.61
CA LEU A 215 -8.75 10.30 12.95
C LEU A 215 -8.67 9.04 13.79
N ILE A 216 -9.03 9.10 15.08
CA ILE A 216 -8.93 7.96 15.98
C ILE A 216 -10.29 7.27 16.16
N ALA A 217 -10.31 5.94 16.00
CA ALA A 217 -11.45 5.12 16.32
C ALA A 217 -11.69 5.07 17.84
N LYS A 218 -12.79 5.65 18.32
CA LYS A 218 -13.15 5.60 19.75
C LYS A 218 -13.44 4.16 20.19
N GLY A 219 -12.77 3.70 21.26
CA GLY A 219 -13.07 2.42 21.92
C GLY A 219 -12.52 1.17 21.24
N LEU A 220 -11.79 1.31 20.14
CA LEU A 220 -11.11 0.21 19.46
C LEU A 220 -9.60 0.31 19.74
N GLN A 221 -9.08 -0.52 20.64
CA GLN A 221 -7.65 -0.63 20.90
C GLN A 221 -7.05 -1.73 20.02
N SER A 222 -5.91 -1.45 19.37
CA SER A 222 -5.13 -2.49 18.69
C SER A 222 -4.61 -3.51 19.71
N LYS A 223 -4.71 -4.80 19.37
CA LYS A 223 -4.05 -5.90 20.09
C LYS A 223 -2.83 -6.45 19.35
N HIS A 224 -2.48 -5.89 18.20
CA HIS A 224 -1.40 -6.36 17.35
C HIS A 224 -0.18 -5.43 17.42
N PRO A 225 1.05 -5.98 17.49
CA PRO A 225 2.26 -5.19 17.53
C PRO A 225 2.46 -4.40 16.22
N GLU A 226 3.06 -3.22 16.35
CA GLU A 226 3.43 -2.35 15.23
C GLU A 226 4.35 -3.09 14.23
N VAL A 227 4.01 -3.03 12.94
CA VAL A 227 4.85 -3.61 11.88
C VAL A 227 6.02 -2.67 11.58
N GLN A 228 7.14 -2.86 12.25
CA GLN A 228 8.36 -2.09 11.99
C GLN A 228 9.20 -2.74 10.88
N ILE A 229 9.16 -2.20 9.65
CA ILE A 229 10.02 -2.67 8.54
C ILE A 229 11.50 -2.54 8.90
N ASN A 230 11.89 -1.47 9.61
CA ASN A 230 13.29 -1.21 9.96
C ASN A 230 13.89 -2.28 10.90
N GLY A 231 13.07 -3.14 11.51
CA GLY A 231 13.51 -4.28 12.32
C GLY A 231 13.54 -5.62 11.57
N LEU A 232 13.09 -5.67 10.31
CA LEU A 232 13.13 -6.89 9.50
C LEU A 232 14.54 -7.10 8.93
N PRO A 233 15.11 -8.32 9.00
CA PRO A 233 16.38 -8.60 8.37
C PRO A 233 16.25 -8.45 6.84
N VAL A 234 17.16 -7.68 6.25
CA VAL A 234 17.30 -7.62 4.79
C VAL A 234 17.78 -9.00 4.32
N LEU A 235 16.96 -9.70 3.56
CA LEU A 235 17.29 -11.03 3.05
C LEU A 235 18.23 -10.97 1.85
N ALA A 236 18.04 -9.97 1.00
CA ALA A 236 18.84 -9.80 -0.19
C ALA A 236 18.83 -8.34 -0.61
N THR A 237 19.83 -7.96 -1.38
CA THR A 237 19.83 -6.73 -2.13
C THR A 237 19.88 -7.05 -3.63
N SER A 238 19.06 -6.38 -4.43
CA SER A 238 19.15 -6.41 -5.89
C SER A 238 19.50 -5.03 -6.43
N LYS A 239 19.85 -4.95 -7.72
CA LYS A 239 19.98 -3.68 -8.42
C LYS A 239 18.71 -3.44 -9.24
N ALA A 240 18.08 -2.29 -9.00
CA ALA A 240 17.00 -1.76 -9.82
C ALA A 240 17.50 -1.46 -11.24
N ALA A 241 16.57 -1.25 -12.17
CA ALA A 241 16.90 -0.95 -13.57
C ALA A 241 17.77 0.32 -13.75
N ASP A 242 17.72 1.26 -12.81
CA ASP A 242 18.50 2.49 -12.78
C ASP A 242 19.81 2.38 -11.96
N GLY A 243 20.15 1.18 -11.48
CA GLY A 243 21.36 0.92 -10.67
C GLY A 243 21.22 1.21 -9.18
N GLN A 244 20.07 1.70 -8.70
CA GLN A 244 19.82 1.83 -7.27
C GLN A 244 19.70 0.47 -6.60
N THR A 245 20.07 0.41 -5.33
CA THR A 245 19.99 -0.82 -4.54
C THR A 245 18.56 -0.99 -4.01
N GLN A 246 17.92 -2.12 -4.33
CA GLN A 246 16.67 -2.53 -3.71
C GLN A 246 16.95 -3.45 -2.53
N GLN A 247 16.20 -3.28 -1.45
CA GLN A 247 16.22 -4.15 -0.29
C GLN A 247 15.04 -5.10 -0.33
N ILE A 248 15.32 -6.40 -0.23
CA ILE A 248 14.31 -7.44 -0.23
C ILE A 248 14.17 -7.96 1.20
N PHE A 249 12.94 -7.90 1.69
CA PHE A 249 12.49 -8.38 2.99
C PHE A 249 11.51 -9.52 2.81
N ARG A 250 11.31 -10.29 3.87
CA ARG A 250 10.22 -11.28 3.93
C ARG A 250 9.54 -11.18 5.27
N TYR A 251 8.23 -11.19 5.24
CA TYR A 251 7.40 -11.03 6.42
C TYR A 251 6.52 -12.25 6.62
N TYR A 252 6.60 -12.83 7.82
CA TYR A 252 5.67 -13.83 8.32
C TYR A 252 5.07 -13.32 9.62
N PRO A 253 3.74 -13.35 9.78
CA PRO A 253 3.08 -12.83 10.97
C PRO A 253 3.41 -13.67 12.23
N ASP A 254 3.74 -14.95 12.06
CA ASP A 254 4.02 -15.86 13.16
C ASP A 254 4.91 -17.06 12.75
N LYS A 255 5.44 -17.77 13.76
CA LYS A 255 6.33 -18.94 13.59
C LYS A 255 5.64 -20.11 12.89
N HIS A 256 4.34 -20.29 13.06
CA HIS A 256 3.58 -21.39 12.47
C HIS A 256 3.36 -21.16 10.97
N THR A 257 2.95 -19.96 10.56
CA THR A 257 2.84 -19.55 9.16
C THR A 257 4.17 -19.72 8.42
N ARG A 258 5.28 -19.34 9.07
CA ARG A 258 6.63 -19.59 8.54
C ARG A 258 6.92 -21.08 8.33
N LYS A 259 6.60 -21.94 9.30
CA LYS A 259 6.87 -23.37 9.23
C LYS A 259 6.10 -24.05 8.09
N ILE A 260 4.79 -23.78 7.98
CA ILE A 260 3.95 -24.29 6.88
C ILE A 260 4.54 -23.89 5.53
N PHE A 261 5.01 -22.65 5.42
CA PHE A 261 5.61 -22.15 4.20
C PHE A 261 6.92 -22.88 3.86
N GLN A 262 7.83 -23.02 4.82
CA GLN A 262 9.10 -23.72 4.62
C GLN A 262 8.88 -25.15 4.13
N GLU A 263 7.92 -25.87 4.73
CA GLU A 263 7.55 -27.23 4.32
C GLU A 263 6.96 -27.28 2.90
N LYS A 264 6.10 -26.31 2.56
CA LYS A 264 5.42 -26.28 1.25
C LYS A 264 6.36 -25.97 0.09
N TYR A 265 7.41 -25.19 0.28
CA TYR A 265 8.26 -24.68 -0.81
C TYR A 265 9.73 -25.14 -0.76
N ALA A 266 10.10 -26.00 0.19
CA ALA A 266 11.45 -26.58 0.32
C ALA A 266 11.97 -27.26 -0.96
N HIS A 267 11.09 -27.67 -1.86
CA HIS A 267 11.42 -28.39 -3.09
C HIS A 267 11.66 -27.49 -4.32
N LEU A 268 11.51 -26.16 -4.20
CA LEU A 268 11.68 -25.23 -5.33
C LEU A 268 13.14 -24.74 -5.41
N PRO A 269 13.89 -25.00 -6.52
CA PRO A 269 15.31 -24.68 -6.64
C PRO A 269 15.65 -23.18 -6.53
N ALA A 270 14.75 -22.30 -6.97
CA ALA A 270 14.90 -20.84 -6.84
C ALA A 270 14.87 -20.38 -5.36
N PHE A 271 14.34 -21.21 -4.47
CA PHE A 271 14.20 -20.92 -3.06
C PHE A 271 15.25 -21.61 -2.18
N GLU A 272 15.96 -22.65 -2.62
CA GLU A 272 17.04 -23.26 -1.81
C GLU A 272 18.14 -22.26 -1.40
N LYS A 273 18.50 -21.32 -2.28
CA LYS A 273 19.48 -20.26 -1.95
C LYS A 273 18.93 -19.16 -1.01
N ILE A 274 17.61 -19.04 -0.92
CA ILE A 274 16.90 -17.99 -0.14
C ILE A 274 16.36 -18.56 1.20
N ILE A 275 16.03 -19.85 1.24
CA ILE A 275 15.54 -20.60 2.42
C ILE A 275 16.69 -20.97 3.36
N ASN A 276 17.89 -21.22 2.83
CA ASN A 276 19.06 -21.65 3.61
C ASN A 276 19.86 -20.50 4.24
N GLN A 277 19.41 -19.25 4.13
CA GLN A 277 19.95 -18.15 4.92
C GLN A 277 19.12 -18.03 6.20
N GLU A 278 19.76 -18.14 7.38
CA GLU A 278 19.06 -17.95 8.66
C GLU A 278 18.48 -16.53 8.74
N PRO A 279 17.16 -16.35 8.87
CA PRO A 279 16.60 -15.05 9.24
C PRO A 279 16.78 -14.83 10.74
N ALA A 280 17.06 -13.57 11.11
CA ALA A 280 17.20 -13.13 12.49
C ALA A 280 16.05 -13.64 13.37
N GLN A 281 16.40 -14.24 14.51
CA GLN A 281 15.45 -14.59 15.56
C GLN A 281 14.85 -13.30 16.13
N LEU A 282 13.57 -13.04 15.86
CA LEU A 282 12.79 -12.11 16.68
C LEU A 282 12.38 -12.84 17.98
N PRO A 283 12.53 -12.21 19.15
CA PRO A 283 12.01 -12.75 20.40
C PRO A 283 10.49 -12.53 20.43
N LEU A 284 9.74 -13.42 19.81
CA LEU A 284 8.28 -13.46 19.92
C LEU A 284 7.87 -14.78 20.59
N ASP A 285 7.45 -14.67 21.84
CA ASP A 285 6.78 -15.71 22.62
C ASP A 285 5.27 -15.50 22.53
N PHE A 286 4.56 -16.45 21.91
CA PHE A 286 3.10 -16.42 21.71
C PHE A 286 2.36 -17.13 22.85
N ARG A 287 2.89 -17.11 24.08
CA ARG A 287 2.23 -17.69 25.25
C ARG A 287 2.28 -16.76 26.46
N ALA A 288 1.23 -15.96 26.61
CA ALA A 288 0.59 -15.52 27.87
C ALA A 288 -0.25 -14.27 27.53
N GLY A 289 -1.56 -14.21 27.72
CA GLY A 289 -2.58 -15.13 28.23
C GLY A 289 -3.95 -14.56 27.90
#